data_AF-A0A919ARF9-F1
#
_entry.id   AF-A0A919ARF9-F1
#
_cell.length_a   1.000
_cell.length_b   1.000
_cell.length_c   1.000
_cell.angle_alpha   90.00
_cell.angle_beta   90.00
_cell.angle_gamma   90.00
#
_symmetry.space_group_name_H-M   'P 1'
#
loop_
_entity.id
_entity.type
_entity.pdbx_description
1 polymer ?
#
loop_
_entity_poly.entity_id
_entity_poly.type
_entity_poly.pdbx_seq_one_letter_code
_entity_poly.pdbx_strand_id
1 'polypeptide(L)'
;MAASRKNAGVRMTRKQSTKQTLLTGIGVALAVLALVEWQVALFATIGLLPTFVLAFTGAGAHMMLKLQIVMFCNITAILPFAAQFWSRPSEFGSILDQLYPIIMVYMGAAVGYGLIFAGPIVAAMVLQALSQDRVRGLAKKRQALIDRWGGEVVSGGTVSGAEPGGMVTPPSAKLPEK
;
A
#
# COMPACT_ATOMS: atom_id res chain seq x y z
N MET A 1 22.91 -55.47 14.02
CA MET A 1 23.23 -54.08 13.60
C MET A 1 21.99 -53.46 12.99
N ALA A 2 21.17 -52.77 13.79
CA ALA A 2 19.96 -52.10 13.31
C ALA A 2 20.20 -50.59 13.33
N ALA A 3 20.14 -49.98 12.14
CA ALA A 3 20.44 -48.58 11.92
C ALA A 3 19.39 -47.67 12.56
N SER A 4 19.82 -46.88 13.54
CA SER A 4 19.04 -45.81 14.17
C SER A 4 18.91 -44.63 13.18
N ARG A 5 17.78 -44.55 12.48
CA ARG A 5 17.39 -43.36 11.71
C ARG A 5 17.02 -42.25 12.68
N LYS A 6 17.98 -41.39 12.97
CA LYS A 6 17.81 -40.17 13.76
C LYS A 6 17.03 -39.16 12.92
N ASN A 7 15.72 -39.08 13.12
CA ASN A 7 14.88 -38.02 12.56
C ASN A 7 15.35 -36.67 13.13
N ALA A 8 16.12 -35.94 12.33
CA ALA A 8 16.43 -34.54 12.60
C ALA A 8 15.14 -33.73 12.45
N GLY A 9 14.48 -33.45 13.57
CA GLY A 9 13.36 -32.53 13.63
C GLY A 9 13.82 -31.16 13.15
N VAL A 10 13.46 -30.80 11.92
CA VAL A 10 13.56 -29.43 11.42
C VAL A 10 12.68 -28.59 12.34
N ARG A 11 13.30 -27.83 13.26
CA ARG A 11 12.61 -26.80 14.04
C ARG A 11 12.01 -25.81 13.04
N MET A 12 10.72 -25.95 12.74
CA MET A 12 9.95 -24.93 12.05
C MET A 12 9.99 -23.69 12.94
N THR A 13 10.89 -22.74 12.61
CA THR A 13 10.88 -21.41 13.18
C THR A 13 9.53 -20.80 12.80
N ARG A 14 8.67 -20.60 13.79
CA ARG A 14 7.34 -20.01 13.62
C ARG A 14 7.54 -18.65 12.95
N LYS A 15 7.25 -18.55 11.65
CA LYS A 15 7.40 -17.31 10.88
C LYS A 15 6.41 -16.31 11.48
N GLN A 16 6.91 -15.51 12.42
CA GLN A 16 6.10 -14.57 13.17
C GLN A 16 5.50 -13.59 12.17
N SER A 17 4.20 -13.36 12.28
CA SER A 17 3.48 -12.46 11.38
C SER A 17 4.08 -11.06 11.52
N THR A 18 4.44 -10.39 10.42
CA THR A 18 5.00 -9.03 10.42
C THR A 18 4.15 -8.05 11.22
N LYS A 19 2.82 -8.28 11.28
CA LYS A 19 1.89 -7.54 12.13
C LYS A 19 2.25 -7.64 13.61
N GLN A 20 2.55 -8.86 14.05
CA GLN A 20 2.89 -9.17 15.44
C GLN A 20 4.23 -8.53 15.81
N THR A 21 5.24 -8.58 14.93
CA THR A 21 6.53 -7.92 15.15
C THR A 21 6.38 -6.40 15.30
N LEU A 22 5.55 -5.77 14.46
CA LEU A 22 5.29 -4.33 14.53
C LEU A 22 4.52 -3.94 15.80
N LEU A 23 3.49 -4.70 16.18
CA LEU A 23 2.75 -4.47 17.42
C LEU A 23 3.63 -4.66 18.66
N THR A 24 4.48 -5.70 18.68
CA THR A 24 5.44 -5.89 19.77
C THR A 24 6.46 -4.75 19.82
N GLY A 25 6.90 -4.24 18.66
CA GLY A 25 7.80 -3.09 18.60
C GLY A 25 7.19 -1.83 19.19
N ILE A 26 5.93 -1.53 18.83
CA ILE A 26 5.18 -0.38 19.39
C ILE A 26 5.00 -0.55 20.91
N GLY A 27 4.59 -1.75 21.36
CA GLY A 27 4.40 -2.02 22.78
C GLY A 27 5.69 -1.84 23.59
N VAL A 28 6.81 -2.34 23.09
CA VAL A 28 8.13 -2.14 23.72
C VAL A 28 8.53 -0.67 23.72
N ALA A 29 8.31 0.05 22.61
CA ALA A 29 8.61 1.47 22.53
C ALA A 29 7.81 2.28 23.56
N LEU A 30 6.50 2.02 23.68
CA LEU A 30 5.64 2.67 24.67
C LEU A 30 6.03 2.31 26.10
N ALA A 31 6.43 1.07 26.36
CA ALA A 31 6.90 0.64 27.68
C ALA A 31 8.20 1.35 28.08
N VAL A 32 9.18 1.44 27.17
CA VAL A 32 10.40 2.21 27.40
C VAL A 32 10.08 3.68 27.62
N LEU A 33 9.18 4.25 26.82
CA LEU A 33 8.79 5.65 26.95
C LEU A 33 8.09 5.92 28.28
N ALA A 34 7.28 4.99 28.78
CA ALA A 34 6.62 5.09 30.08
C ALA A 34 7.59 5.06 31.27
N LEU A 35 8.72 4.37 31.13
CA LEU A 35 9.79 4.36 32.14
C LEU A 35 10.55 5.69 32.18
N VAL A 36 10.63 6.39 31.06
CA VAL A 36 11.34 7.67 30.94
C VAL A 36 10.42 8.83 31.31
N GLU A 37 9.26 8.93 30.66
CA GLU A 37 8.26 9.98 30.86
C GLU A 37 6.85 9.40 30.73
N TRP A 38 6.23 9.07 31.87
CA TRP A 38 4.92 8.41 31.91
C TRP A 38 3.79 9.25 31.28
N GLN A 39 3.90 10.58 31.34
CA GLN A 39 2.93 11.53 30.80
C GLN A 39 2.86 11.46 29.27
N VAL A 40 4.04 11.44 28.63
CA VAL A 40 4.14 11.33 27.17
C VAL A 40 3.66 9.95 26.71
N ALA A 41 3.98 8.89 27.47
CA ALA A 41 3.50 7.55 27.16
C ALA A 41 1.97 7.46 27.25
N LEU A 42 1.35 8.03 28.31
CA LEU A 42 -0.10 8.07 28.45
C LEU A 42 -0.74 8.82 27.28
N PHE A 43 -0.24 10.02 26.96
CA PHE A 43 -0.76 10.79 25.83
C PHE A 43 -0.60 10.05 24.49
N ALA A 44 0.55 9.43 24.26
CA ALA A 44 0.82 8.65 23.06
C ALA A 44 -0.12 7.44 22.94
N THR A 45 -0.44 6.76 24.04
CA THR A 45 -1.39 5.63 24.03
C THR A 45 -2.80 6.07 23.63
N ILE A 46 -3.27 7.21 24.14
CA ILE A 46 -4.56 7.81 23.75
C ILE A 46 -4.52 8.21 22.27
N GLY A 47 -3.44 8.86 21.83
CA GLY A 47 -3.30 9.31 20.45
C GLY A 47 -3.13 8.19 19.41
N LEU A 48 -2.55 7.06 19.80
CA LEU A 48 -2.39 5.87 18.95
C LEU A 48 -3.60 4.94 18.98
N LEU A 49 -4.65 5.26 19.74
CA LEU A 49 -5.88 4.46 19.81
C LEU A 49 -6.48 4.16 18.42
N PRO A 50 -6.57 5.10 17.46
CA PRO A 50 -7.04 4.80 16.11
C PRO A 50 -6.16 3.79 15.36
N THR A 51 -4.85 3.79 15.61
CA THR A 51 -3.89 2.82 15.05
C THR A 51 -4.11 1.44 15.64
N PHE A 52 -4.37 1.34 16.95
CA PHE A 52 -4.73 0.07 17.59
C PHE A 52 -6.05 -0.47 17.06
N VAL A 53 -7.07 0.37 16.95
CA VAL A 53 -8.37 -0.01 16.36
C VAL A 53 -8.15 -0.60 14.96
N LEU A 54 -7.36 0.06 14.11
CA LEU A 54 -7.04 -0.47 12.77
C LEU A 54 -6.27 -1.78 12.82
N ALA A 55 -5.34 -1.93 13.76
CA ALA A 55 -4.56 -3.15 13.92
C ALA A 55 -5.44 -4.36 14.30
N PHE A 56 -6.45 -4.15 15.16
CA PHE A 56 -7.36 -5.21 15.62
C PHE A 56 -8.51 -5.49 14.66
N THR A 57 -9.11 -4.45 14.08
CA THR A 57 -10.29 -4.57 13.20
C THR A 57 -9.92 -4.79 11.73
N GLY A 58 -8.73 -4.38 11.33
CA GLY A 58 -8.33 -4.44 9.94
C GLY A 58 -8.30 -5.88 9.41
N ALA A 59 -8.80 -6.05 8.19
CA ALA A 59 -8.65 -7.26 7.41
C ALA A 59 -8.40 -6.91 5.94
N GLY A 60 -7.83 -7.86 5.18
CA GLY A 60 -7.66 -7.73 3.72
C GLY A 60 -6.24 -7.45 3.23
N ALA A 61 -6.12 -7.29 1.92
CA ALA A 61 -4.86 -7.06 1.22
C ALA A 61 -4.22 -5.72 1.62
N HIS A 62 -2.88 -5.69 1.64
CA HIS A 62 -2.07 -4.51 1.98
C HIS A 62 -2.36 -3.90 3.36
N MET A 63 -2.89 -4.67 4.30
CA MET A 63 -3.19 -4.17 5.64
C MET A 63 -1.95 -3.62 6.37
N MET A 64 -0.75 -4.17 6.14
CA MET A 64 0.47 -3.60 6.72
C MET A 64 0.77 -2.20 6.22
N LEU A 65 0.53 -1.93 4.93
CA LEU A 65 0.71 -0.60 4.36
C LEU A 65 -0.30 0.38 4.96
N LYS A 66 -1.59 -0.02 5.05
CA LYS A 66 -2.63 0.80 5.69
C LYS A 66 -2.29 1.13 7.15
N LEU A 67 -1.81 0.13 7.90
CA LEU A 67 -1.41 0.31 9.30
C LEU A 67 -0.22 1.27 9.43
N GLN A 68 0.79 1.13 8.57
CA GLN A 68 1.96 2.02 8.57
C GLN A 68 1.57 3.46 8.27
N ILE A 69 0.71 3.70 7.28
CA ILE A 69 0.24 5.06 6.93
C ILE A 69 -0.40 5.74 8.14
N VAL A 70 -1.39 5.10 8.76
CA VAL A 70 -2.10 5.67 9.91
C VAL A 70 -1.18 5.81 11.12
N MET A 71 -0.30 4.85 11.36
CA MET A 71 0.67 4.91 12.45
C MET A 71 1.60 6.13 12.31
N PHE A 72 2.20 6.34 11.13
CA PHE A 72 3.09 7.48 10.92
C PHE A 72 2.34 8.81 11.05
N CYS A 73 1.14 8.93 10.48
CA CYS A 73 0.33 10.13 10.63
C CYS A 73 -0.01 10.44 12.10
N ASN A 74 -0.39 9.42 12.89
CA ASN A 74 -0.67 9.62 14.31
C ASN A 74 0.59 10.00 15.10
N ILE A 75 1.72 9.33 14.85
CA ILE A 75 2.99 9.65 15.53
C ILE A 75 3.42 11.10 15.23
N THR A 76 3.31 11.53 13.96
CA THR A 76 3.60 12.91 13.57
C THR A 76 2.71 13.92 14.28
N ALA A 77 1.43 13.61 14.51
CA ALA A 77 0.53 14.50 15.23
C ALA A 77 0.80 14.56 16.74
N ILE A 78 1.35 13.49 17.32
CA ILE A 78 1.70 13.42 18.76
C ILE A 78 3.02 14.15 19.07
N LEU A 79 3.98 14.11 18.15
CA LEU A 79 5.34 14.67 18.29
C LEU A 79 5.42 16.09 18.88
N PRO A 80 4.67 17.11 18.38
CA PRO A 80 4.77 18.47 18.93
C PRO A 80 4.34 18.55 20.41
N PHE A 81 3.30 17.80 20.79
CA PHE A 81 2.83 17.76 22.18
C PHE A 81 3.77 16.94 23.07
N ALA A 82 4.36 15.85 22.55
CA ALA A 82 5.38 15.09 23.25
C ALA A 82 6.59 15.96 23.63
N ALA A 83 7.05 16.82 22.70
CA ALA A 83 8.13 17.78 22.98
C ALA A 83 7.74 18.83 24.03
N GLN A 84 6.48 19.28 24.01
CA GLN A 84 5.94 20.21 24.99
C GLN A 84 5.89 19.60 26.40
N PHE A 85 5.39 18.37 26.53
CA PHE A 85 5.33 17.66 27.81
C PHE A 85 6.71 17.35 28.38
N TRP A 86 7.67 16.99 27.53
CA TRP A 86 9.05 16.80 27.95
C TRP A 86 9.66 18.07 28.55
N SER A 87 9.30 19.23 28.01
CA SER A 87 9.84 20.52 28.48
C SER A 87 9.07 21.09 29.69
N ARG A 88 7.78 20.77 29.83
CA ARG A 88 6.89 21.32 30.86
C ARG A 88 5.98 20.23 31.45
N PRO A 89 6.55 19.28 32.22
CA PRO A 89 5.78 18.15 32.75
C PRO A 89 4.71 18.56 33.78
N SER A 90 4.89 19.68 34.48
CA SER A 90 3.91 20.18 35.46
C SER A 90 2.60 20.66 34.83
N GLU A 91 2.61 21.02 33.54
CA GLU A 91 1.42 21.53 32.84
C GLU A 91 0.61 20.42 32.16
N PHE A 92 0.99 19.15 32.35
CA PHE A 92 0.34 18.01 31.71
C PHE A 92 -1.18 17.99 31.94
N GLY A 93 -1.63 18.14 33.19
CA GLY A 93 -3.06 18.17 33.52
C GLY A 93 -3.79 19.32 32.83
N SER A 94 -3.24 20.52 32.93
CA SER A 94 -3.81 21.73 32.33
C SER A 94 -3.90 21.67 30.80
N ILE A 95 -3.00 20.95 30.15
CA ILE A 95 -3.00 20.75 28.69
C ILE A 95 -3.98 19.64 28.30
N LEU A 96 -4.11 18.57 29.09
CA LEU A 96 -5.09 17.50 28.85
C LEU A 96 -6.54 17.98 28.99
N ASP A 97 -6.80 18.91 29.91
CA ASP A 97 -8.12 19.51 30.08
C ASP A 97 -8.53 20.36 28.87
N GLN A 98 -7.57 20.77 28.04
CA GLN A 98 -7.86 21.48 26.80
C GLN A 98 -8.27 20.51 25.70
N LEU A 99 -9.29 20.88 24.95
CA LEU A 99 -9.77 20.08 23.83
C LEU A 99 -8.81 20.12 22.62
N TYR A 100 -8.01 21.19 22.51
CA TYR A 100 -7.17 21.46 21.35
C TYR A 100 -6.10 20.37 21.06
N PRO A 101 -5.29 19.91 22.04
CA PRO A 101 -4.30 18.86 21.79
C PRO A 101 -4.93 17.55 21.33
N ILE A 102 -6.06 17.18 21.92
CA ILE A 102 -6.80 15.97 21.58
C ILE A 102 -7.30 16.06 20.15
N ILE A 103 -7.95 17.17 19.76
CA ILE A 103 -8.41 17.38 18.38
C ILE A 103 -7.25 17.25 17.39
N MET A 104 -6.12 17.91 17.65
CA MET A 104 -4.98 17.88 16.73
C MET A 104 -4.43 16.47 16.51
N VAL A 105 -4.36 15.66 17.57
CA VAL A 105 -3.93 14.26 17.46
C VAL A 105 -4.92 13.43 16.64
N TYR A 106 -6.23 13.59 16.87
CA TYR A 106 -7.25 12.88 16.09
C TYR A 106 -7.36 13.38 14.64
N MET A 107 -7.01 14.63 14.36
CA MET A 107 -6.88 15.14 12.98
C MET A 107 -5.77 14.41 12.23
N GLY A 108 -4.66 14.07 12.90
CA GLY A 108 -3.63 13.20 12.33
C GLY A 108 -4.18 11.83 11.90
N ALA A 109 -5.04 11.24 12.73
CA ALA A 109 -5.72 9.99 12.40
C ALA A 109 -6.68 10.16 11.21
N ALA A 110 -7.47 11.24 11.19
CA ALA A 110 -8.37 11.55 10.08
C ALA A 110 -7.60 11.67 8.75
N VAL A 111 -6.44 12.34 8.76
CA VAL A 111 -5.55 12.43 7.58
C VAL A 111 -5.02 11.05 7.18
N GLY A 112 -4.58 10.24 8.14
CA GLY A 112 -4.11 8.87 7.88
C GLY A 112 -5.17 7.99 7.21
N TYR A 113 -6.42 8.01 7.72
CA TYR A 113 -7.53 7.31 7.08
C TYR A 113 -7.88 7.91 5.71
N GLY A 114 -7.85 9.24 5.58
CA GLY A 114 -8.03 9.93 4.30
C GLY A 114 -7.03 9.46 3.24
N LEU A 115 -5.76 9.28 3.61
CA LEU A 115 -4.72 8.77 2.72
C LEU A 115 -4.96 7.32 2.29
N ILE A 116 -5.56 6.48 3.13
CA ILE A 116 -5.95 5.11 2.74
C ILE A 116 -6.97 5.14 1.59
N PHE A 117 -7.89 6.11 1.58
CA PHE A 117 -8.90 6.26 0.53
C PHE A 117 -8.37 7.01 -0.70
N ALA A 118 -7.59 8.07 -0.51
CA ALA A 118 -7.06 8.89 -1.58
C ALA A 118 -5.89 8.22 -2.32
N GLY A 119 -5.07 7.44 -1.62
CA GLY A 119 -3.87 6.80 -2.16
C GLY A 119 -4.12 5.99 -3.45
N PRO A 120 -5.10 5.07 -3.50
CA PRO A 120 -5.43 4.32 -4.70
C PRO A 120 -5.85 5.20 -5.88
N ILE A 121 -6.60 6.28 -5.62
CA ILE A 121 -7.07 7.21 -6.65
C ILE A 121 -5.87 7.91 -7.28
N VAL A 122 -4.98 8.45 -6.45
CA VAL A 122 -3.76 9.12 -6.91
C VAL A 122 -2.84 8.14 -7.66
N ALA A 123 -2.67 6.92 -7.13
CA ALA A 123 -1.87 5.89 -7.79
C ALA A 123 -2.43 5.51 -9.16
N ALA A 124 -3.75 5.41 -9.30
CA ALA A 124 -4.40 5.13 -10.57
C ALA A 124 -4.21 6.26 -11.58
N MET A 125 -4.35 7.53 -11.15
CA MET A 125 -4.11 8.69 -12.02
C MET A 125 -2.67 8.73 -12.54
N VAL A 126 -1.69 8.50 -11.67
CA VAL A 126 -0.27 8.45 -12.04
C VAL A 126 0.00 7.29 -12.99
N LEU A 127 -0.53 6.10 -12.70
CA LEU A 127 -0.35 4.93 -13.55
C LEU A 127 -0.97 5.13 -14.94
N GLN A 128 -2.15 5.77 -15.00
CA GLN A 128 -2.80 6.10 -16.26
C GLN A 128 -1.95 7.07 -17.10
N ALA A 129 -1.43 8.14 -16.49
CA ALA A 129 -0.54 9.08 -17.18
C ALA A 129 0.71 8.37 -17.74
N LEU A 130 1.40 7.57 -16.92
CA LEU A 130 2.58 6.80 -17.35
C LEU A 130 2.26 5.77 -18.45
N SER A 131 1.06 5.18 -18.41
CA SER A 131 0.63 4.21 -19.43
C SER A 131 0.44 4.89 -20.79
N GLN A 132 -0.12 6.10 -20.83
CA GLN A 132 -0.32 6.85 -22.07
C GLN A 132 1.00 7.19 -22.74
N ASP A 133 2.03 7.55 -21.97
CA ASP A 133 3.37 7.81 -22.51
C ASP A 133 4.01 6.55 -23.10
N ARG A 134 3.83 5.39 -22.45
CA ARG A 134 4.28 4.10 -23.00
C ARG A 134 3.55 3.76 -24.30
N VAL A 135 2.23 3.95 -24.37
CA VAL A 135 1.46 3.71 -25.59
C VAL A 135 1.95 4.62 -26.72
N ARG A 136 2.19 5.91 -26.45
CA ARG A 136 2.74 6.85 -27.44
C ARG A 136 4.14 6.45 -27.90
N GLY A 137 5.00 5.99 -27.00
CA GLY A 137 6.32 5.47 -27.34
C GLY A 137 6.25 4.23 -28.24
N LEU A 138 5.37 3.29 -27.93
CA LEU A 138 5.14 2.10 -28.75
C LEU A 138 4.54 2.44 -30.12
N ALA A 139 3.58 3.37 -30.18
CA ALA A 139 2.99 3.85 -31.43
C ALA A 139 4.04 4.50 -32.34
N LYS A 140 4.93 5.33 -31.78
CA LYS A 140 6.06 5.92 -32.52
C LYS A 140 7.03 4.86 -33.04
N LYS A 141 7.37 3.86 -32.22
CA LYS A 141 8.22 2.73 -32.65
C LYS A 141 7.55 1.91 -33.76
N ARG A 142 6.25 1.66 -33.65
CA ARG A 142 5.46 0.98 -34.69
C ARG A 142 5.49 1.76 -35.99
N GLN A 143 5.26 3.07 -35.95
CA GLN A 143 5.31 3.91 -37.15
C GLN A 143 6.70 3.93 -37.78
N ALA A 144 7.76 4.10 -36.98
CA ALA A 144 9.14 4.07 -37.49
C ALA A 144 9.52 2.73 -38.14
N LEU A 145 8.95 1.61 -37.68
CA LEU A 145 9.13 0.31 -38.32
C LEU A 145 8.36 0.22 -39.65
N ILE A 146 7.14 0.75 -39.72
CA ILE A 146 6.36 0.83 -40.97
C ILE A 146 7.09 1.69 -42.00
N ASP A 147 7.62 2.83 -41.59
CA ASP A 147 8.31 3.77 -42.49
C ASP A 147 9.61 3.15 -43.06
N ARG A 148 10.30 2.30 -42.28
CA ARG A 148 11.56 1.67 -42.70
C ARG A 148 11.37 0.39 -43.52
N TRP A 149 10.33 -0.37 -43.25
CA TRP A 149 10.15 -1.72 -43.79
C TRP A 149 8.89 -1.88 -44.65
N GLY A 150 8.11 -0.82 -44.86
CA GLY A 150 6.86 -0.85 -45.60
C GLY A 150 5.70 -1.49 -44.85
N GLY A 151 4.51 -1.49 -45.46
CA GLY A 151 3.26 -1.98 -44.86
C GLY A 151 3.21 -3.49 -44.59
N GLU A 152 4.13 -4.28 -45.15
CA GLU A 152 4.15 -5.74 -45.00
C GLU A 152 4.38 -6.18 -43.54
N VAL A 153 5.07 -5.37 -42.73
CA VAL A 153 5.33 -5.66 -41.30
C VAL A 153 4.10 -5.48 -40.42
N VAL A 154 3.10 -4.69 -40.86
CA VAL A 154 1.83 -4.52 -40.12
C VAL A 154 0.96 -5.77 -40.22
N SER A 155 1.14 -6.54 -41.30
CA SER A 155 0.30 -7.69 -41.65
C SER A 155 0.91 -9.03 -41.22
N GLY A 156 1.71 -9.03 -40.16
CA GLY A 156 2.30 -10.24 -39.57
C GLY A 156 1.21 -11.24 -39.17
N GLY A 157 0.84 -12.12 -40.10
CA GLY A 157 -0.12 -13.20 -39.84
C GLY A 157 -1.03 -13.62 -40.99
N THR A 158 -1.03 -12.99 -42.17
CA THR A 158 -1.67 -13.60 -43.35
C THR A 158 -0.74 -13.45 -44.55
N VAL A 159 0.09 -14.46 -44.75
CA VAL A 159 0.79 -14.70 -46.02
C VAL A 159 -0.28 -14.81 -47.10
N SER A 160 -0.55 -13.69 -47.77
CA SER A 160 -1.28 -13.64 -49.02
C SER A 160 -0.36 -14.24 -50.07
N GLY A 161 -0.47 -15.55 -50.27
CA GLY A 161 0.04 -16.21 -51.46
C GLY A 161 -0.58 -15.51 -52.68
N ALA A 162 0.27 -14.97 -53.54
CA ALA A 162 -0.12 -14.55 -54.86
C ALA A 162 -0.54 -15.80 -55.66
N GLU A 163 -1.84 -16.09 -55.70
CA GLU A 163 -2.46 -16.81 -56.80
C GLU A 163 -3.27 -15.81 -57.63
N PRO A 164 -3.00 -15.66 -58.93
CA PRO A 164 -3.78 -14.80 -59.81
C PRO A 164 -5.06 -15.54 -60.19
N GLY A 165 -6.18 -15.17 -59.56
CA GLY A 165 -7.52 -15.59 -59.99
C GLY A 165 -8.26 -16.41 -58.94
N GLY A 166 -9.03 -15.71 -58.09
CA GLY A 166 -9.94 -16.37 -57.16
C GLY A 166 -10.78 -15.34 -56.44
N MET A 167 -11.99 -15.10 -56.96
CA MET A 167 -12.99 -14.23 -56.36
C MET A 167 -13.42 -14.83 -55.01
N VAL A 168 -13.02 -14.23 -53.88
CA VAL A 168 -13.46 -14.64 -52.53
C VAL A 168 -14.49 -13.65 -52.03
N THR A 169 -15.75 -14.08 -52.01
CA THR A 169 -16.87 -13.38 -51.39
C THR A 169 -16.71 -13.33 -49.86
N PRO A 170 -17.14 -12.23 -49.18
CA PRO A 170 -17.05 -12.14 -47.74
C PRO A 170 -17.99 -13.13 -47.02
N PRO A 171 -17.61 -13.64 -45.84
CA PRO A 171 -18.42 -14.60 -45.10
C PRO A 171 -19.68 -13.92 -44.56
N SER A 172 -20.83 -14.42 -45.01
CA SER A 172 -22.16 -14.08 -44.50
C SER A 172 -22.24 -14.39 -43.00
N ALA A 173 -22.30 -13.35 -42.17
CA ALA A 173 -22.61 -13.47 -40.75
C ALA A 173 -24.05 -13.98 -40.59
N LYS A 174 -24.20 -15.24 -40.16
CA LYS A 174 -25.49 -15.74 -39.67
C LYS A 174 -25.76 -15.11 -38.30
N LEU A 175 -26.78 -14.26 -38.23
CA LEU A 175 -27.41 -13.84 -36.99
C LEU A 175 -28.11 -15.04 -36.34
N PRO A 176 -27.94 -15.31 -35.04
CA PRO A 176 -28.74 -16.32 -34.37
C PRO A 176 -30.19 -15.85 -34.23
N GLU A 177 -31.09 -16.65 -34.79
CA GLU A 177 -32.55 -16.50 -34.68
C GLU A 177 -33.02 -17.22 -33.40
N LYS A 178 -33.70 -16.44 -32.54
CA LYS A 178 -34.53 -16.80 -31.36
C LYS A 178 -33.95 -17.66 -30.24
#